data_AF-A0A371X9C4-F1
#
_entry.id   AF-A0A371X9C4-F1
#
_cell.length_a   1.000
_cell.length_b   1.000
_cell.length_c   1.000
_cell.angle_alpha   90.00
_cell.angle_beta   90.00
_cell.angle_gamma   90.00
#
_symmetry.space_group_name_H-M   'P 1'
#
loop_
_entity.id
_entity.type
_entity.pdbx_description
1 polymer ?
#
loop_
_entity_poly.entity_id
_entity_poly.type
_entity_poly.pdbx_seq_one_letter_code
_entity_poly.pdbx_strand_id
1 'polypeptide(L)'
;MIKWAARKRRLGSAAPGKMGGHRPYLISGEHRLFVLGEVERDPNVTLHQLTAALAARGLHIHPASVGRFLHREGKSFKKNRSAGRAAQAEA
;
A
#
# COMPACT_ATOMS: atom_id res chain seq x y z
N MET A 1 -28.53 31.97 -6.38
CA MET A 1 -28.67 30.57 -6.90
C MET A 1 -28.18 29.59 -5.84
N ILE A 2 -28.96 28.55 -5.49
CA ILE A 2 -28.66 27.66 -4.35
C ILE A 2 -27.86 26.43 -4.80
N LYS A 3 -26.65 26.23 -4.25
CA LYS A 3 -25.68 25.20 -4.69
C LYS A 3 -26.20 23.76 -4.56
N TRP A 4 -26.90 23.43 -3.47
CA TRP A 4 -27.46 22.09 -3.29
C TRP A 4 -28.61 21.81 -4.26
N ALA A 5 -29.41 22.83 -4.60
CA ALA A 5 -30.51 22.70 -5.56
C ALA A 5 -30.00 22.52 -7.00
N ALA A 6 -28.89 23.18 -7.35
CA ALA A 6 -28.21 22.96 -8.63
C ALA A 6 -27.62 21.54 -8.73
N ARG A 7 -27.02 21.04 -7.64
CA ARG A 7 -26.52 19.66 -7.57
C ARG A 7 -27.63 18.62 -7.70
N LYS A 8 -28.74 18.77 -6.98
CA LYS A 8 -29.90 17.85 -7.07
C LYS A 8 -30.43 17.74 -8.50
N ARG A 9 -30.49 18.85 -9.23
CA ARG A 9 -30.88 18.85 -10.66
C ARG A 9 -29.87 18.14 -11.57
N ARG A 10 -28.57 18.27 -11.29
CA ARG A 10 -27.51 17.69 -12.12
C ARG A 10 -27.23 16.21 -11.84
N LEU A 11 -27.26 15.82 -10.57
CA LEU A 11 -26.79 14.52 -10.07
C LEU A 11 -27.91 13.68 -9.43
N GLY A 12 -29.15 14.18 -9.40
CA GLY A 12 -30.30 13.50 -8.77
C GLY A 12 -30.30 13.52 -7.23
N SER A 13 -29.18 13.88 -6.58
CA SER A 13 -29.03 13.86 -5.12
C SER A 13 -28.50 15.19 -4.58
N ALA A 14 -28.98 15.57 -3.40
CA ALA A 14 -28.45 16.70 -2.64
C ALA A 14 -27.28 16.31 -1.72
N ALA A 15 -26.95 15.01 -1.63
CA ALA A 15 -25.90 14.52 -0.76
C ALA A 15 -24.53 15.17 -1.09
N PRO A 16 -23.69 15.42 -0.08
CA PRO A 16 -22.31 15.80 -0.32
C PRO A 16 -21.59 14.67 -1.08
N GLY A 17 -20.62 15.04 -1.92
CA GLY A 17 -19.70 14.06 -2.47
C GLY A 17 -18.75 13.54 -1.38
N LYS A 18 -17.88 12.58 -1.73
CA LYS A 18 -16.85 12.07 -0.82
C LYS A 18 -16.05 13.21 -0.19
N MET A 19 -16.12 13.32 1.13
CA MET A 19 -15.30 14.26 1.90
C MET A 19 -13.95 13.60 2.21
N GLY A 20 -12.86 14.25 1.79
CA GLY A 20 -11.50 13.73 1.95
C GLY A 20 -11.15 12.55 1.03
N GLY A 21 -9.86 12.19 0.98
CA GLY A 21 -9.41 10.95 0.33
C GLY A 21 -9.48 10.94 -1.21
N HIS A 22 -9.21 12.07 -1.85
CA HIS A 22 -9.14 12.19 -3.32
C HIS A 22 -7.76 11.91 -3.90
N ARG A 23 -6.72 11.79 -3.08
CA ARG A 23 -5.36 11.61 -3.56
C ARG A 23 -5.17 10.20 -4.14
N PRO A 24 -4.84 10.06 -5.43
CA PRO A 24 -4.61 8.75 -6.03
C PRO A 24 -3.36 8.11 -5.43
N TYR A 25 -3.34 6.78 -5.42
CA TYR A 25 -2.19 6.02 -4.94
C TYR A 25 -1.06 6.07 -5.97
N LEU A 26 0.16 6.32 -5.49
CA LEU A 26 1.36 6.37 -6.34
C LEU A 26 1.70 5.01 -6.95
N ILE A 27 1.54 3.93 -6.18
CA ILE A 27 1.73 2.55 -6.66
C ILE A 27 0.38 2.04 -7.15
N SER A 28 0.18 2.09 -8.46
CA SER A 28 -1.03 1.65 -9.15
C SER A 28 -0.69 1.01 -10.51
N GLY A 29 -1.64 0.30 -11.10
CA GLY A 29 -1.49 -0.31 -12.43
C GLY A 29 -0.30 -1.27 -12.53
N GLU A 30 0.59 -1.01 -13.49
CA GLU A 30 1.75 -1.85 -13.79
C GLU A 30 2.74 -1.95 -12.61
N HIS A 31 2.97 -0.84 -11.90
CA HIS A 31 3.85 -0.84 -10.72
C HIS A 31 3.31 -1.70 -9.58
N ARG A 32 1.98 -1.83 -9.46
CA ARG A 32 1.35 -2.73 -8.47
C ARG A 32 1.65 -4.20 -8.80
N LEU A 33 1.45 -4.59 -10.06
CA LEU A 33 1.69 -5.96 -10.51
C LEU A 33 3.16 -6.35 -10.35
N PHE A 34 4.07 -5.42 -10.64
CA PHE A 34 5.49 -5.65 -10.44
C PHE A 34 5.86 -5.89 -8.97
N VAL A 35 5.43 -5.01 -8.06
CA VAL A 35 5.76 -5.17 -6.63
C VAL A 35 5.20 -6.48 -6.08
N LEU A 36 4.00 -6.88 -6.51
CA LEU A 36 3.41 -8.16 -6.11
C LEU A 36 4.21 -9.35 -6.67
N GLY A 37 4.66 -9.28 -7.93
CA GLY A 37 5.51 -10.31 -8.54
C GLY A 37 6.87 -10.45 -7.86
N GLU A 38 7.50 -9.34 -7.46
CA GLU A 38 8.76 -9.38 -6.70
C GLU A 38 8.58 -10.01 -5.33
N VAL A 39 7.50 -9.68 -4.62
CA VAL A 39 7.17 -10.27 -3.31
C VAL A 39 6.82 -11.76 -3.41
N GLU A 40 6.23 -12.19 -4.53
CA GLU A 40 5.95 -13.61 -4.79
C GLU A 40 7.21 -14.39 -5.17
N ARG A 41 8.15 -13.75 -5.86
CA ARG A 41 9.43 -14.35 -6.24
C ARG A 41 10.36 -14.53 -5.03
N ASP A 42 10.47 -13.51 -4.19
CA ASP A 42 11.28 -13.54 -2.97
C ASP A 42 10.48 -13.02 -1.77
N PRO A 43 10.04 -13.93 -0.87
CA PRO A 43 9.37 -13.55 0.37
C PRO A 43 10.22 -12.70 1.33
N ASN A 44 11.55 -12.68 1.17
CA ASN A 44 12.48 -11.94 2.02
C ASN A 44 12.90 -10.58 1.43
N VAL A 45 12.27 -10.14 0.32
CA VAL A 45 12.61 -8.87 -0.31
C VAL A 45 12.40 -7.70 0.67
N THR A 46 13.41 -6.84 0.77
CA THR A 46 13.37 -5.69 1.67
C THR A 46 12.61 -4.52 1.04
N LEU A 47 12.04 -3.65 1.87
CA LEU A 47 11.37 -2.43 1.38
C LEU A 47 12.33 -1.54 0.57
N HIS A 48 13.63 -1.51 0.93
CA HIS A 48 14.64 -0.75 0.21
C HIS A 48 14.91 -1.31 -1.20
N GLN A 49 14.99 -2.63 -1.34
CA GLN A 49 15.12 -3.29 -2.64
C GLN A 49 13.89 -2.97 -3.52
N LEU A 50 12.68 -3.06 -2.98
CA LEU A 50 11.46 -2.69 -3.69
C LEU A 50 11.46 -1.21 -4.12
N THR A 51 11.94 -0.30 -3.27
CA THR A 51 12.05 1.11 -3.65
C THR A 51 13.10 1.36 -4.75
N ALA A 52 14.23 0.65 -4.71
CA ALA A 52 15.26 0.77 -5.74
C ALA A 52 14.75 0.22 -7.09
N ALA A 53 14.04 -0.91 -7.06
CA ALA A 53 13.42 -1.50 -8.24
C ALA A 53 12.32 -0.60 -8.83
N LEU A 54 11.54 0.08 -7.98
CA LEU A 54 10.56 1.08 -8.43
C LEU A 54 11.23 2.34 -8.98
N ALA A 55 12.33 2.80 -8.37
CA ALA A 55 13.11 3.93 -8.87
C ALA A 55 13.70 3.65 -10.25
N ALA A 56 14.19 2.42 -10.50
CA ALA A 56 14.67 1.99 -11.81
C ALA A 56 13.56 2.03 -12.89
N ARG A 57 12.29 1.93 -12.50
CA ARG A 57 11.11 2.06 -13.38
C ARG A 57 10.56 3.49 -13.45
N GLY A 58 11.29 4.48 -12.93
CA GLY A 58 10.92 5.89 -12.95
C GLY A 58 10.01 6.35 -11.80
N LEU A 59 9.71 5.47 -10.83
CA LEU A 59 8.83 5.77 -9.71
C LEU A 59 9.61 5.93 -8.40
N HIS A 60 10.07 7.15 -8.11
CA HIS A 60 10.79 7.47 -6.88
C HIS A 60 9.83 7.61 -5.69
N ILE A 61 9.87 6.65 -4.77
CA ILE A 61 8.98 6.60 -3.62
C ILE A 61 9.75 6.25 -2.35
N HIS A 62 9.36 6.87 -1.23
CA HIS A 62 9.89 6.54 0.09
C HIS A 62 9.49 5.13 0.55
N PRO A 63 10.36 4.34 1.20
CA PRO A 63 10.07 2.97 1.67
C PRO A 63 8.77 2.83 2.47
N ALA A 64 8.43 3.82 3.29
CA ALA A 64 7.17 3.84 4.05
C ALA A 64 5.91 3.78 3.17
N SER A 65 5.95 4.33 1.95
CA SER A 65 4.82 4.25 1.01
C SER A 65 4.69 2.86 0.41
N VAL A 66 5.80 2.15 0.20
CA VAL A 66 5.79 0.73 -0.20
C VAL A 66 5.22 -0.13 0.92
N GLY A 67 5.61 0.11 2.18
CA GLY A 67 5.02 -0.56 3.34
C GLY A 67 3.50 -0.35 3.44
N ARG A 68 3.02 0.90 3.29
CA ARG A 68 1.57 1.20 3.25
C ARG A 68 0.84 0.47 2.12
N PHE A 69 1.49 0.36 0.96
CA PHE A 69 0.96 -0.41 -0.16
C PHE A 69 0.84 -1.89 0.19
N LEU A 70 1.90 -2.52 0.71
CA LEU A 70 1.90 -3.94 1.08
C LEU A 70 0.87 -4.26 2.18
N HIS A 71 0.70 -3.37 3.16
CA HIS A 71 -0.35 -3.49 4.18
C HIS A 71 -1.75 -3.48 3.57
N ARG A 72 -2.01 -2.62 2.57
CA ARG A 72 -3.30 -2.56 1.86
C ARG A 72 -3.55 -3.81 1.02
N GLU A 73 -2.51 -4.37 0.41
CA GLU A 73 -2.59 -5.62 -0.37
C GLU A 73 -2.61 -6.89 0.52
N GLY A 74 -2.60 -6.74 1.85
CA GLY A 74 -2.66 -7.87 2.80
C GLY A 74 -1.36 -8.67 2.93
N LYS A 75 -0.28 -8.26 2.27
CA LYS A 75 1.05 -8.91 2.31
C LYS A 75 1.89 -8.44 3.51
N SER A 76 1.24 -8.31 4.67
CA SER A 76 1.95 -7.97 5.91
C SER A 76 2.66 -9.21 6.44
N PHE A 77 3.99 -9.14 6.60
CA PHE A 77 4.73 -10.18 7.30
C PHE A 77 4.34 -10.14 8.78
N LYS A 78 3.44 -11.06 9.19
CA LYS A 78 3.05 -11.21 10.59
C LYS A 78 4.15 -11.99 11.31
N LYS A 79 4.81 -11.36 12.28
CA LYS A 79 5.73 -12.06 13.19
C LYS A 79 4.92 -13.00 14.08
N ASN A 80 4.86 -14.29 13.74
CA ASN A 80 4.29 -15.31 14.60
C ASN A 80 5.30 -15.65 15.72
N ARG A 81 4.88 -15.60 17.00
CA ARG A 81 5.72 -15.86 18.17
C ARG A 81 6.00 -17.37 18.36
N SER A 82 6.58 -18.04 17.38
CA SER A 82 7.15 -19.37 17.58
C SER A 82 8.67 -19.31 17.72
N ALA A 83 9.16 -18.32 18.49
CA ALA A 83 10.53 -18.32 18.97
C ALA A 83 10.57 -19.23 20.20
N GLY A 84 10.77 -20.54 19.98
CA GLY A 84 11.31 -21.41 21.03
C GLY A 84 12.64 -20.78 21.47
N ARG A 85 12.72 -20.32 22.71
CA ARG A 85 13.97 -19.80 23.25
C ARG A 85 14.99 -20.94 23.20
N ALA A 86 16.21 -20.64 22.76
CA ALA A 86 17.35 -21.53 22.91
C ALA A 86 17.42 -21.98 24.38
N ALA A 87 17.30 -23.28 24.61
CA ALA A 87 17.56 -23.86 25.92
C ALA A 87 19.01 -23.54 26.31
N GLN A 88 19.20 -23.10 27.53
CA GLN A 88 20.53 -22.77 28.07
C GLN A 88 21.38 -24.05 28.07
N ALA A 89 22.64 -23.91 27.65
CA ALA A 89 23.63 -24.97 27.76
C ALA A 89 23.90 -25.25 29.25
N GLU A 90 23.72 -26.50 29.67
CA GLU A 90 24.19 -27.01 30.95
C GLU A 90 25.73 -27.01 30.98
N ALA A 91 26.29 -26.64 32.13
CA ALA A 91 27.70 -26.74 32.47
C ALA A 91 27.86 -27.65 33.68
#